data_AF-A0A9K3H798-F1
#
_entry.id   AF-A0A9K3H798-F1
#
_cell.length_a   1.000
_cell.length_b   1.000
_cell.length_c   1.000
_cell.angle_alpha   90.00
_cell.angle_beta   90.00
_cell.angle_gamma   90.00
#
_symmetry.space_group_name_H-M   'P 1'
#
loop_
_entity.id
_entity.type
_entity.pdbx_description
1 polymer ?
#
loop_
_entity_poly.entity_id
_entity_poly.type
_entity_poly.pdbx_seq_one_letter_code
_entity_poly.pdbx_strand_id
1 'polypeptide(L)'
;MRSNIFKKNVEFVESFNSFGDRSYKLAINHFADRTKDELKAYATGHNDPVDLKSHVATSFKYESVSEVPDSMDWREKGAVTEIKGQGACGKSIFNTTYLEQILMLWELKI
;
A
#
# COMPACT_ATOMS: atom_id res chain seq x y z
N MET A 1 29.27 -6.57 4.87
CA MET A 1 28.77 -5.26 5.31
C MET A 1 27.71 -4.75 4.34
N ARG A 2 26.77 -3.90 4.76
CA ARG A 2 25.58 -3.46 3.98
C ARG A 2 25.88 -2.91 2.58
N SER A 3 27.04 -2.30 2.38
CA SER A 3 27.53 -1.85 1.06
C SER A 3 27.51 -2.94 -0.03
N ASN A 4 27.84 -4.20 0.32
CA ASN A 4 27.80 -5.31 -0.67
C ASN A 4 26.37 -5.68 -1.09
N ILE A 5 25.39 -5.50 -0.20
CA ILE A 5 23.97 -5.73 -0.52
C ILE A 5 23.47 -4.61 -1.44
N PHE A 6 23.82 -3.37 -1.10
CA PHE A 6 23.51 -2.21 -1.92
C PHE A 6 24.04 -2.34 -3.35
N LYS A 7 25.31 -2.70 -3.52
CA LYS A 7 25.91 -2.90 -4.85
C LYS A 7 25.14 -3.95 -5.68
N LYS A 8 24.81 -5.10 -5.07
CA LYS A 8 24.02 -6.15 -5.74
C LYS A 8 22.63 -5.69 -6.15
N ASN A 9 21.97 -4.88 -5.31
CA ASN A 9 20.65 -4.35 -5.62
C ASN A 9 20.71 -3.28 -6.72
N VAL A 10 21.76 -2.47 -6.79
CA VAL A 10 21.99 -1.52 -7.90
C VAL A 10 22.16 -2.26 -9.22
N GLU A 11 23.05 -3.25 -9.26
CA GLU A 11 23.27 -4.10 -10.45
C GLU A 11 21.96 -4.78 -10.90
N PHE A 12 21.14 -5.23 -9.95
CA PHE A 12 19.82 -5.79 -10.23
C PHE A 12 18.87 -4.76 -10.86
N VAL A 13 18.81 -3.54 -10.34
CA VAL A 13 17.95 -2.47 -10.88
C VAL A 13 18.37 -2.10 -12.31
N GLU A 14 19.67 -1.95 -12.55
CA GLU A 14 20.21 -1.64 -13.88
C GLU A 14 19.91 -2.76 -14.87
N SER A 15 20.17 -4.02 -14.49
CA SER A 15 19.86 -5.18 -15.33
C SER A 15 18.36 -5.36 -15.54
N PHE A 16 17.51 -4.97 -14.59
CA PHE A 16 16.06 -5.09 -14.73
C PHE A 16 15.51 -4.05 -15.72
N ASN A 17 16.02 -2.82 -15.64
CA ASN A 17 15.58 -1.70 -16.45
C ASN A 17 16.19 -1.68 -17.87
N SER A 18 17.25 -2.44 -18.13
CA SER A 18 17.88 -2.52 -19.45
C SER A 18 16.99 -3.22 -20.50
N PHE A 19 16.08 -4.09 -20.06
CA PHE A 19 15.06 -4.70 -20.91
C PHE A 19 13.86 -3.73 -21.02
N GLY A 20 13.79 -3.01 -22.14
CA GLY A 20 12.82 -1.92 -22.38
C GLY A 20 11.34 -2.31 -22.45
N ASP A 21 11.00 -3.60 -22.44
CA ASP A 21 9.64 -4.11 -22.70
C ASP A 21 8.79 -4.28 -21.43
N ARG A 22 9.11 -3.56 -20.35
CA ARG A 22 8.39 -3.70 -19.07
C ARG A 22 7.47 -2.52 -18.80
N SER A 23 6.28 -2.81 -18.27
CA SER A 23 5.30 -1.80 -17.84
C SER A 23 5.71 -1.00 -16.60
N TYR A 24 6.80 -1.38 -15.93
CA TYR A 24 7.32 -0.68 -14.77
C TYR A 24 8.85 -0.70 -14.73
N LYS A 25 9.41 0.26 -14.00
CA LYS A 25 10.84 0.43 -13.77
C LYS A 25 11.14 0.33 -12.28
N LEU A 26 12.32 -0.19 -11.95
CA LEU A 26 12.83 -0.17 -10.60
C LEU A 26 13.68 1.08 -10.38
N ALA A 27 13.71 1.59 -9.16
CA ALA A 27 14.55 2.71 -8.77
C ALA A 27 15.20 2.44 -7.41
N ILE A 28 16.36 3.05 -7.19
CA ILE A 28 17.04 2.99 -5.90
C ILE A 28 16.23 3.78 -4.88
N ASN A 29 15.95 3.15 -3.74
CA ASN A 29 15.21 3.75 -2.63
C ASN A 29 15.91 3.42 -1.30
N HIS A 30 15.29 3.82 -0.19
CA HIS A 30 15.83 3.61 1.17
C HIS A 30 15.89 2.14 1.62
N PHE A 31 15.38 1.19 0.83
CA PHE A 31 15.49 -0.25 1.05
C PHE A 31 16.62 -0.90 0.24
N ALA A 32 17.38 -0.13 -0.55
CA ALA A 32 18.39 -0.68 -1.44
C ALA A 32 19.53 -1.40 -0.71
N ASP A 33 19.74 -1.18 0.59
CA ASP A 33 20.75 -1.88 1.40
C ASP A 33 20.23 -3.14 2.11
N ARG A 34 18.95 -3.50 1.92
CA ARG A 34 18.27 -4.61 2.59
C ARG A 34 18.20 -5.87 1.72
N THR A 35 18.17 -7.02 2.38
CA THR A 35 17.87 -8.30 1.71
C THR A 35 16.36 -8.48 1.49
N LYS A 36 15.98 -9.42 0.63
CA LYS A 36 14.56 -9.75 0.39
C LYS A 36 13.85 -10.19 1.66
N ASP A 37 14.51 -10.97 2.51
CA ASP A 37 13.94 -11.46 3.77
C ASP A 37 13.77 -10.33 4.79
N GLU A 38 14.75 -9.41 4.87
CA GLU A 38 14.64 -8.20 5.70
C GLU A 38 13.51 -7.29 5.23
N LEU A 39 13.37 -7.12 3.91
CA LEU A 39 12.28 -6.33 3.33
C LEU A 39 10.92 -6.98 3.58
N LYS A 40 10.83 -8.32 3.48
CA LYS A 40 9.60 -9.06 3.79
C LYS A 40 9.22 -8.90 5.27
N ALA A 41 10.18 -9.03 6.18
CA ALA A 41 9.95 -8.79 7.60
C ALA A 41 9.54 -7.34 7.91
N TYR A 42 10.02 -6.37 7.13
CA TYR A 42 9.61 -4.97 7.23
C TYR A 42 8.20 -4.73 6.68
N ALA A 43 7.86 -5.30 5.52
CA ALA A 43 6.59 -5.06 4.82
C ALA A 43 5.42 -5.89 5.37
N THR A 44 5.67 -7.11 5.82
CA THR A 44 4.64 -7.99 6.40
C THR A 44 4.46 -7.64 7.87
N GLY A 45 3.65 -6.62 8.13
CA GLY A 45 3.12 -6.37 9.46
C GLY A 45 2.36 -7.60 9.99
N HIS A 46 2.34 -7.78 11.32
CA HIS A 46 1.64 -8.85 12.06
C HIS A 46 0.43 -9.45 11.30
N ASN A 47 0.57 -10.70 10.82
CA ASN A 47 -0.55 -11.50 10.32
C ASN A 47 -1.31 -12.09 11.51
N ASP A 48 -1.79 -11.24 12.43
CA ASP A 48 -2.79 -11.74 13.35
C ASP A 48 -3.98 -12.18 12.50
N PRO A 49 -4.49 -13.42 12.68
CA PRO A 49 -5.77 -13.76 12.11
C PRO A 49 -6.74 -12.73 12.67
N VAL A 50 -7.17 -11.80 11.82
CA VAL A 50 -8.30 -10.94 12.13
C VAL A 50 -9.42 -11.93 12.36
N ASP A 51 -9.83 -12.07 13.62
CA ASP A 51 -11.07 -12.75 13.97
C ASP A 51 -12.17 -11.88 13.35
N LEU A 52 -12.45 -12.14 12.07
CA LEU A 52 -13.56 -11.61 11.32
C LEU A 52 -14.81 -12.24 11.93
N LYS A 53 -15.11 -11.92 13.19
CA LYS A 53 -16.43 -12.11 13.74
C LYS A 53 -17.33 -11.37 12.77
N SER A 54 -18.12 -12.14 12.05
CA SER A 54 -19.02 -11.62 11.03
C SER A 54 -20.01 -10.71 11.73
N HIS A 55 -19.67 -9.42 11.83
CA HIS A 55 -20.68 -8.40 12.03
C HIS A 55 -21.66 -8.58 10.88
N VAL A 56 -22.92 -8.81 11.23
CA VAL A 56 -24.03 -9.07 10.31
C VAL A 56 -23.88 -8.12 9.12
N ALA A 57 -23.49 -8.68 7.97
CA ALA A 57 -23.28 -7.89 6.77
C ALA A 57 -24.63 -7.33 6.34
N THR A 58 -24.85 -6.03 6.57
CA THR A 58 -25.93 -5.33 5.89
C THR A 58 -25.58 -5.37 4.41
N SER A 59 -26.46 -5.94 3.58
CA SER A 59 -26.17 -6.06 2.15
C SER A 59 -25.92 -4.68 1.57
N PHE A 60 -24.69 -4.39 1.13
CA PHE A 60 -24.40 -3.20 0.36
C PHE A 60 -25.16 -3.29 -0.96
N LYS A 61 -26.12 -2.40 -1.17
CA LYS A 61 -26.90 -2.31 -2.40
C LYS A 61 -26.65 -0.93 -3.00
N TYR A 62 -26.07 -0.90 -4.20
CA TYR A 62 -25.98 0.33 -4.97
C TYR A 62 -27.40 0.69 -5.46
N GLU A 63 -27.75 1.97 -5.40
CA GLU A 63 -28.84 2.49 -6.22
C GLU A 63 -28.32 2.57 -7.66
N SER A 64 -29.10 2.09 -8.62
CA SER A 64 -28.75 1.86 -10.03
C SER A 64 -27.73 2.87 -10.57
N VAL A 65 -26.44 2.52 -10.59
CA VAL A 65 -25.37 3.40 -11.05
C VAL A 65 -25.29 3.26 -12.57
N SER A 66 -25.77 4.25 -13.30
CA SER A 66 -25.77 4.25 -14.77
C SER A 66 -24.47 4.80 -15.37
N GLU A 67 -23.74 5.62 -14.63
CA GLU A 67 -22.56 6.34 -15.12
C GLU A 67 -21.41 6.21 -14.12
N VAL A 68 -20.45 5.34 -14.46
CA VAL A 68 -19.19 5.17 -13.72
C VAL A 68 -18.07 5.76 -14.57
N PRO A 69 -17.20 6.63 -14.01
CA PRO A 69 -16.09 7.19 -14.77
C PRO A 69 -15.03 6.11 -15.07
N ASP A 70 -14.35 6.25 -16.21
CA ASP A 70 -13.27 5.33 -16.64
C ASP A 70 -12.06 5.33 -15.69
N SER A 71 -11.87 6.40 -14.91
CA SER A 71 -10.82 6.53 -13.90
C SER A 71 -11.27 7.41 -12.73
N MET A 72 -10.87 7.06 -11.51
CA MET A 72 -11.16 7.81 -10.29
C MET A 72 -9.91 7.87 -9.41
N ASP A 73 -9.52 9.07 -8.97
CA ASP A 73 -8.45 9.29 -7.99
C ASP A 73 -9.00 9.98 -6.73
N TRP A 74 -8.98 9.25 -5.61
CA TRP A 74 -9.46 9.76 -4.32
C TRP A 74 -8.58 10.85 -3.71
N ARG A 75 -7.33 10.98 -4.18
CA ARG A 75 -6.42 12.06 -3.76
C ARG A 75 -6.95 13.42 -4.20
N GLU A 76 -7.52 13.48 -5.40
CA GLU A 76 -8.12 14.71 -5.96
C GLU A 76 -9.39 15.13 -5.20
N LYS A 77 -10.02 14.18 -4.50
CA LYS A 77 -11.23 14.42 -3.69
C LYS A 77 -10.90 14.76 -2.23
N GLY A 78 -9.62 14.85 -1.87
CA GLY A 78 -9.19 15.13 -0.50
C GLY A 78 -9.47 13.99 0.49
N ALA A 79 -9.84 12.80 0.00
CA ALA A 79 -10.15 11.66 0.84
C ALA A 79 -8.89 10.92 1.31
N VAL A 80 -7.72 11.15 0.69
CA VAL A 80 -6.45 10.49 1.00
C VAL A 80 -5.57 11.40 1.85
N THR A 81 -5.12 10.89 3.00
CA THR A 81 -4.19 11.60 3.89
C THR A 81 -2.74 11.52 3.37
N GLU A 82 -1.85 12.38 3.90
CA GLU A 82 -0.44 12.39 3.51
C GLU A 82 0.25 11.02 3.69
N ILE A 83 1.25 10.76 2.85
CA ILE A 83 2.02 9.50 2.90
C ILE A 83 2.83 9.45 4.19
N LYS A 84 2.59 8.43 5.02
CA LYS A 84 3.30 8.20 6.29
C LYS A 84 4.34 7.08 6.13
N GLY A 85 5.47 7.21 6.83
CA GLY A 85 6.48 6.17 6.93
C GLY A 85 6.23 5.25 8.13
N GLN A 86 6.21 3.94 7.91
CA GLN A 86 6.00 2.96 9.00
C GLN A 86 7.19 2.83 9.98
N GLY A 87 8.39 3.25 9.56
CA GLY A 87 9.61 3.13 10.36
C GLY A 87 9.99 1.68 10.69
N ALA A 88 10.90 1.47 11.64
CA ALA A 88 11.41 0.14 12.00
C ALA A 88 10.39 -0.75 12.75
N CYS A 89 9.19 -0.24 13.02
CA CYS A 89 8.12 -1.02 13.61
C CYS A 89 7.51 -1.88 12.48
N GLY A 90 7.79 -3.19 12.48
CA GLY A 90 7.16 -4.18 11.60
C GLY A 90 5.67 -4.40 11.90
N LYS A 91 4.94 -3.33 12.26
CA LYS A 91 3.50 -3.29 12.43
C LYS A 91 2.96 -2.37 11.35
N SER A 92 2.40 -2.96 10.29
CA SER A 92 1.59 -2.23 9.33
C SER A 92 0.22 -1.95 9.97
N ILE A 93 0.17 -0.94 10.85
CA ILE A 93 -1.09 -0.46 11.43
C ILE A 93 -1.84 0.39 10.38
N PHE A 94 -1.15 0.88 9.36
CA PHE A 94 -1.74 1.74 8.33
C PHE A 94 -2.70 1.00 7.37
N ASN A 95 -2.74 -0.34 7.40
CA ASN A 95 -3.76 -1.07 6.64
C ASN A 95 -5.16 -0.93 7.27
N THR A 96 -5.25 -0.63 8.57
CA THR A 96 -6.53 -0.39 9.26
C THR A 96 -6.94 1.08 9.27
N THR A 97 -6.06 2.02 8.90
CA THR A 97 -6.43 3.46 8.81
C THR A 97 -7.37 3.80 7.65
N TYR A 98 -7.66 2.86 6.74
CA TYR A 98 -8.77 2.99 5.79
C TYR A 98 -10.14 2.98 6.49
N LEU A 99 -10.26 2.42 7.70
CA LEU A 99 -11.52 2.39 8.45
C LEU A 99 -11.87 3.76 9.06
N GLU A 100 -10.89 4.62 9.35
CA GLU A 100 -11.19 5.99 9.82
C GLU A 100 -11.61 6.91 8.66
N GLN A 101 -11.19 6.64 7.42
CA GLN A 101 -11.69 7.34 6.24
C GLN A 101 -13.15 7.00 5.92
N ILE A 102 -13.59 5.77 6.20
CA ILE A 102 -15.00 5.37 6.02
C ILE A 102 -15.91 6.04 7.06
N LEU A 103 -15.42 6.29 8.28
CA LEU A 103 -16.19 6.99 9.33
C LEU A 103 -16.40 8.48 9.02
N MET A 104 -15.46 9.15 8.34
CA MET A 104 -15.65 10.56 7.93
C MET A 104 -16.68 10.72 6.80
N LEU A 105 -17.01 9.67 6.05
CA LEU A 105 -18.07 9.72 5.04
C LEU A 105 -19.49 9.66 5.63
N TRP A 106 -19.65 9.40 6.94
CA TRP A 106 -20.96 9.22 7.57
C TRP A 106 -21.48 10.44 8.35
N GLU A 107 -20.66 11.46 8.63
CA GLU A 107 -21.09 12.64 9.40
C GLU A 107 -21.53 13.85 8.56
N LEU A 108 -21.51 13.76 7.22
CA LEU A 108 -21.77 14.94 6.36
C LEU A 108 -22.86 14.78 5.27
N LYS A 109 -23.84 13.89 5.47
CA LYS A 109 -25.12 13.95 4.74
C LYS A 109 -26.30 13.59 5.64
N ILE A 110 -26.90 14.61 6.25
CA ILE A 110 -28.37 14.71 6.36
C ILE A 110 -28.89 15.14 4.99
#